data_AF-A0A5D4NXK2-F1
#
_entry.id   AF-A0A5D4NXK2-F1
#
_cell.length_a   1.000
_cell.length_b   1.000
_cell.length_c   1.000
_cell.angle_alpha   90.00
_cell.angle_beta   90.00
_cell.angle_gamma   90.00
#
_symmetry.space_group_name_H-M   'P 1'
#
loop_
_entity.id
_entity.type
_entity.pdbx_description
1 polymer ?
#
loop_
_entity_poly.entity_id
_entity_poly.type
_entity_poly.pdbx_seq_one_letter_code
_entity_poly.pdbx_strand_id
1 'polypeptide(L)' 'MLVIGSILLLIVTLALSRNVKKSKRFAAFYIVGLAGGVFALLSAVFFGGWDSLPFALTGALVGVIGLFGMMMVLLIRQRA' A
#
# COMPACT_ATOMS: atom_id res chain seq x y z
N MET A 1 -13.88 -9.22 -4.05
CA MET A 1 -12.91 -10.31 -3.82
C MET A 1 -11.63 -10.18 -4.65
N LEU A 2 -11.68 -9.91 -5.97
CA LEU A 2 -10.46 -9.77 -6.80
C LEU A 2 -9.53 -8.63 -6.34
N VAL A 3 -10.07 -7.45 -6.02
CA VAL A 3 -9.27 -6.28 -5.58
C VAL A 3 -8.49 -6.56 -4.29
N ILE A 4 -9.12 -7.28 -3.35
CA ILE A 4 -8.52 -7.67 -2.06
C ILE A 4 -7.33 -8.60 -2.27
N GLY A 5 -7.49 -9.61 -3.14
CA GLY A 5 -6.40 -10.52 -3.51
C GLY A 5 -5.23 -9.78 -4.16
N SER A 6 -5.51 -8.83 -5.07
CA SER A 6 -4.49 -8.03 -5.74
C SER A 6 -3.70 -7.14 -4.78
N ILE A 7 -4.36 -6.51 -3.80
CA ILE A 7 -3.69 -5.66 -2.79
C ILE A 7 -2.78 -6.51 -1.89
N LEU A 8 -3.25 -7.67 -1.44
CA LEU A 8 -2.45 -8.62 -0.66
C LEU A 8 -1.24 -9.12 -1.46
N LEU A 9 -1.43 -9.48 -2.74
CA LEU A 9 -0.34 -9.90 -3.61
C LEU A 9 0.68 -8.78 -3.82
N LEU A 10 0.22 -7.54 -3.99
CA LEU A 10 1.08 -6.37 -4.17
C LEU A 10 1.92 -6.11 -2.92
N ILE A 11 1.29 -6.17 -1.74
CA ILE A 11 1.96 -6.04 -0.43
C ILE A 11 3.04 -7.11 -0.29
N VAL A 12 2.72 -8.38 -0.51
CA VAL A 12 3.67 -9.49 -0.37
C VAL A 12 4.81 -9.39 -1.40
N THR A 13 4.50 -9.01 -2.64
CA THR A 13 5.50 -8.86 -3.71
C THR A 13 6.46 -7.71 -3.40
N LEU A 14 5.96 -6.59 -2.85
CA LEU A 14 6.80 -5.49 -2.41
C LEU A 14 7.60 -5.82 -1.13
N ALA A 15 7.03 -6.59 -0.20
CA ALA A 15 7.75 -7.10 0.98
C ALA A 15 8.96 -7.97 0.57
N LEU A 16 8.76 -8.82 -0.44
CA LEU A 16 9.82 -9.66 -1.01
C LEU A 16 10.84 -8.84 -1.82
N SER A 17 10.44 -7.66 -2.31
CA SER A 17 11.34 -6.79 -3.06
C SER A 17 12.48 -6.32 -2.18
N ARG A 18 13.71 -6.75 -2.52
CA ARG A 18 15.00 -6.38 -1.87
C ARG A 18 15.17 -4.87 -1.64
N ASN A 19 14.39 -4.02 -2.30
CA ASN A 19 14.38 -2.57 -2.13
C ASN A 19 13.91 -2.09 -0.73
N VAL A 20 12.99 -2.81 -0.07
CA VAL A 20 12.58 -2.48 1.32
C VAL A 20 13.77 -2.59 2.28
N LYS A 21 14.63 -3.59 2.10
CA LYS A 21 15.81 -3.81 2.95
C LYS A 21 16.94 -2.81 2.70
N LYS A 22 16.97 -2.14 1.55
CA LYS A 22 18.12 -1.33 1.12
C LYS A 22 17.96 0.17 1.34
N SER A 23 16.76 0.66 1.67
CA SER A 23 16.49 2.10 1.85
C SER A 23 15.44 2.35 2.94
N LYS A 24 15.83 3.06 4.02
CA LYS A 24 14.93 3.46 5.11
C LYS A 24 13.74 4.30 4.62
N ARG A 25 13.95 5.16 3.60
CA ARG A 25 12.90 6.00 3.01
C ARG A 25 11.88 5.16 2.24
N PHE A 26 12.34 4.16 1.48
CA PHE A 26 11.44 3.24 0.78
C PHE A 26 10.63 2.41 1.76
N ALA A 27 11.26 1.93 2.83
CA ALA A 27 10.58 1.17 3.89
C ALA A 27 9.49 1.99 4.60
N ALA A 28 9.71 3.29 4.85
CA ALA A 28 8.71 4.15 5.47
C ALA A 28 7.45 4.29 4.59
N PHE A 29 7.63 4.59 3.30
CA PHE A 29 6.51 4.66 2.35
C PHE A 29 5.84 3.31 2.13
N TYR A 30 6.60 2.23 2.20
CA TYR A 30 6.06 0.87 2.18
C TYR A 30 5.13 0.61 3.36
N ILE A 31 5.50 0.97 4.59
CA ILE A 31 4.65 0.82 5.77
C ILE A 31 3.38 1.66 5.64
N VAL A 32 3.47 2.89 5.10
CA VAL A 32 2.29 3.74 4.85
C VAL A 32 1.35 3.07 3.84
N GLY A 33 1.89 2.53 2.74
CA GLY A 33 1.11 1.79 1.75
C GLY A 33 0.44 0.55 2.34
N LEU A 34 1.16 -0.17 3.19
CA LEU A 34 0.68 -1.33 3.94
C LEU A 34 -0.46 -0.95 4.90
N ALA A 35 -0.28 0.11 5.68
CA ALA A 35 -1.28 0.59 6.62
C ALA A 35 -2.58 0.99 5.91
N GLY A 36 -2.48 1.68 4.76
CA GLY A 36 -3.64 2.02 3.93
C GLY A 36 -4.35 0.78 3.37
N GLY A 37 -3.58 -0.20 2.86
CA GLY A 37 -4.12 -1.46 2.37
C GLY A 37 -4.82 -2.28 3.47
N VAL A 38 -4.19 -2.41 4.64
CA VAL A 38 -4.78 -3.11 5.80
C VAL A 38 -6.04 -2.39 6.29
N PHE A 39 -6.03 -1.06 6.34
CA PHE A 39 -7.21 -0.28 6.72
C PHE A 39 -8.38 -0.49 5.76
N ALA A 40 -8.12 -0.50 4.44
CA ALA A 40 -9.15 -0.78 3.43
C ALA A 40 -9.72 -2.21 3.57
N LEU A 41 -8.88 -3.19 3.90
CA LEU A 41 -9.30 -4.57 4.14
C LEU A 41 -10.15 -4.71 5.41
N LEU A 42 -9.71 -4.11 6.52
CA LEU A 42 -10.45 -4.10 7.77
C LEU A 42 -11.81 -3.42 7.57
N SER A 43 -11.85 -2.30 6.87
CA SER A 43 -13.10 -1.62 6.56
C SER A 43 -14.08 -2.52 5.80
N ALA A 44 -13.62 -3.24 4.78
CA ALA A 44 -14.48 -4.14 4.01
C ALA A 44 -15.02 -5.32 4.84
N VAL A 45 -14.26 -5.79 5.84
CA VAL A 45 -14.67 -6.88 6.73
C VAL A 45 -15.64 -6.41 7.81
N PHE A 46 -15.42 -5.24 8.40
CA PHE A 46 -16.21 -4.75 9.54
C PHE A 46 -17.49 -4.00 9.14
N PHE A 47 -17.50 -3.27 8.03
CA PHE A 47 -18.60 -2.38 7.63
C PHE A 47 -19.38 -2.87 6.39
N GLY A 48 -19.28 -4.17 6.05
CA GLY A 48 -19.68 -4.75 4.75
C GLY A 48 -20.92 -4.12 4.09
N GLY A 49 -20.83 -3.88 2.78
CA GLY A 49 -21.87 -3.19 2.00
C GLY A 49 -21.42 -1.79 1.55
N TRP A 50 -22.36 -0.95 1.13
CA TRP A 50 -22.08 0.40 0.62
C TRP A 50 -21.47 1.34 1.66
N ASP A 51 -21.70 1.08 2.95
CA ASP A 51 -21.14 1.87 4.05
C ASP A 51 -19.62 1.71 4.22
N SER A 52 -19.05 0.61 3.69
CA SER A 52 -17.59 0.39 3.69
C SER A 52 -16.85 1.16 2.60
N LEU A 53 -17.55 1.65 1.57
CA LEU A 53 -16.93 2.36 0.44
C LEU A 53 -16.07 3.58 0.83
N PRO A 54 -16.55 4.54 1.64
CA PRO A 54 -15.74 5.73 1.97
C PRO A 54 -14.48 5.38 2.77
N PHE A 55 -14.55 4.38 3.64
CA PHE A 55 -13.43 3.89 4.43
C PHE A 55 -12.43 3.07 3.59
N ALA A 56 -12.92 2.24 2.69
CA ALA A 56 -12.09 1.55 1.70
C ALA A 56 -11.40 2.54 0.76
N LEU A 57 -12.09 3.61 0.35
CA LEU A 57 -11.54 4.67 -0.49
C LEU A 57 -10.44 5.45 0.22
N THR A 58 -10.64 5.81 1.48
CA THR A 58 -9.60 6.48 2.29
C THR A 58 -8.38 5.58 2.50
N GLY A 59 -8.58 4.30 2.81
CA GLY A 59 -7.49 3.32 2.90
C GLY A 59 -6.73 3.17 1.57
N ALA A 60 -7.45 3.13 0.45
CA ALA A 60 -6.87 3.08 -0.89
C ALA A 60 -6.07 4.36 -1.21
N LEU A 61 -6.56 5.55 -0.87
CA LEU A 61 -5.84 6.81 -1.07
C LEU A 61 -4.53 6.86 -0.27
N VAL A 62 -4.55 6.42 0.99
CA VAL A 62 -3.34 6.27 1.81
C VAL A 62 -2.37 5.26 1.17
N GLY A 63 -2.91 4.15 0.65
CA GLY A 63 -2.17 3.16 -0.14
C GLY A 63 -1.46 3.76 -1.36
N VAL A 64 -2.18 4.59 -2.12
CA VAL A 64 -1.66 5.29 -3.30
C VAL A 64 -0.53 6.26 -2.93
N ILE A 65 -0.66 7.01 -1.84
CA ILE A 65 0.40 7.91 -1.35
C ILE A 65 1.67 7.13 -1.01
N GLY A 66 1.53 5.97 -0.34
CA GLY A 66 2.64 5.07 -0.05
C GLY A 66 3.32 4.55 -1.33
N LEU A 67 2.54 4.12 -2.33
CA LEU A 67 3.04 3.67 -3.62
C LEU A 67 3.75 4.79 -4.41
N PHE A 68 3.20 6.00 -4.41
CA PHE A 68 3.81 7.15 -5.07
C PHE A 68 5.14 7.53 -4.42
N GLY A 69 5.20 7.56 -3.08
CA GLY A 69 6.44 7.81 -2.34
C GLY A 69 7.51 6.74 -2.61
N MET A 70 7.11 5.48 -2.68
CA MET A 70 8.01 4.39 -3.08
C MET A 70 8.55 4.57 -4.51
N MET A 71 7.69 4.94 -5.47
CA MET A 71 8.08 5.17 -6.86
C MET A 71 9.04 6.36 -6.99
N MET A 72 8.78 7.46 -6.29
CA MET A 72 9.66 8.64 -6.29
C MET A 72 11.04 8.31 -5.71
N VAL A 73 11.10 7.53 -4.62
CA VAL A 73 12.37 7.07 -4.03
C VAL A 73 13.15 6.20 -5.00
N LEU A 74 12.51 5.31 -5.76
CA LEU A 74 13.18 4.49 -6.78
C LEU A 74 13.71 5.34 -7.92
N LEU A 75 12.93 6.31 -8.43
CA LEU A 75 13.36 7.21 -9.50
C LEU A 75 14.58 8.06 -9.10
N ILE A 76 14.59 8.59 -7.88
CA ILE A 76 15.74 9.34 -7.35
C ILE A 76 16.98 8.43 -7.26
N ARG A 77 16.78 7.17 -6.88
CA ARG A 77 17.88 6.20 -6.72
C ARG A 77 18.42 5.65 -8.04
N GLN A 78 17.63 5.66 -9.11
CA GLN A 78 18.08 5.28 -10.46
C GLN A 78 18.81 6.41 -11.20
N ARG A 79 18.64 7.67 -10.75
CA ARG A 79 19.39 8.82 -11.26
C ARG A 79 20.77 9.02 -10.62
N ALA A 80 21.08 8.29 -9.54
CA ALA A 80 22.36 8.34 -8.82
C ALA A 80 23.21 7.12 -9.15
#